data_AF-A0A5M4ASZ1-F1
#
_entry.id   AF-A0A5M4ASZ1-F1
#
_cell.length_a   1.000
_cell.length_b   1.000
_cell.length_c   1.000
_cell.angle_alpha   90.00
_cell.angle_beta   90.00
_cell.angle_gamma   90.00
#
_symmetry.space_group_name_H-M   'P 1'
#
loop_
_entity.id
_entity.type
_entity.pdbx_description
1 polymer ?
#
loop_
_entity_poly.entity_id
_entity_poly.type
_entity_poly.pdbx_seq_one_letter_code
_entity_poly.pdbx_strand_id
1 'polypeptide(L)'
;MKKRAAKIDEFVELSIEAFESDNESVYEELGVSKDEYLKDKLNMIKRLKMKSLAQLNKTKNEEMLEIALQKVQSIIASASDKLKEGLEGLIRTQSPQFQFRNIEKLDKDDLKELLSDLDVIEIIEDLDKLEDADK
;
A
#
# COMPACT_ATOMS: atom_id res chain seq x y z
N MET A 1 9.49 -5.47 -6.11
CA MET A 1 8.74 -4.27 -6.53
C MET A 1 9.57 -3.22 -7.28
N LYS A 2 10.79 -2.85 -6.85
CA LYS A 2 11.62 -1.82 -7.52
C LYS A 2 11.77 -2.01 -9.05
N LYS A 3 11.95 -3.26 -9.52
CA LYS A 3 12.01 -3.60 -10.95
C LYS A 3 10.71 -3.33 -11.74
N ARG A 4 9.53 -3.37 -11.12
CA ARG A 4 8.24 -3.10 -11.82
C ARG A 4 7.98 -1.60 -11.95
N ALA A 5 8.28 -0.82 -10.91
CA ALA A 5 8.21 0.64 -10.97
C ALA A 5 9.17 1.19 -12.04
N ALA A 6 10.41 0.72 -12.05
CA ALA A 6 11.41 1.10 -13.06
C ALA A 6 10.95 0.80 -14.50
N LYS A 7 10.26 -0.32 -14.74
CA LYS A 7 9.70 -0.65 -16.07
C LYS A 7 8.53 0.23 -16.49
N ILE A 8 7.76 0.75 -15.54
CA ILE A 8 6.67 1.70 -15.82
C ILE A 8 7.27 3.06 -16.19
N ASP A 9 8.33 3.48 -15.49
CA ASP A 9 9.05 4.72 -15.81
C ASP A 9 9.67 4.64 -17.20
N GLU A 10 10.37 3.55 -17.50
CA GLU A 10 10.93 3.25 -18.83
C GLU A 10 9.86 3.25 -19.94
N PHE A 11 8.70 2.64 -19.69
CA PHE A 11 7.57 2.66 -20.65
C PHE A 11 7.06 4.07 -20.93
N VAL A 12 7.00 4.94 -19.91
CA VAL A 12 6.54 6.32 -20.08
C VAL A 12 7.56 7.13 -20.88
N GLU A 13 8.85 6.97 -20.60
CA GLU A 13 9.93 7.64 -21.32
C GLU A 13 9.94 7.23 -22.81
N LEU A 14 9.91 5.93 -23.10
CA LEU A 14 9.84 5.41 -24.47
C LEU A 14 8.58 5.87 -25.21
N SER A 15 7.45 6.00 -24.51
CA SER A 15 6.22 6.51 -25.10
C SER A 15 6.35 7.99 -25.47
N ILE A 16 6.95 8.81 -24.61
CA ILE A 16 7.19 10.23 -24.89
C ILE A 16 8.10 10.37 -26.11
N GLU A 17 9.20 9.64 -26.15
CA GLU A 17 10.18 9.67 -27.26
C GLU A 17 9.54 9.23 -28.59
N ALA A 18 8.71 8.18 -28.57
CA ALA A 18 7.97 7.73 -29.75
C ALA A 18 6.97 8.77 -30.27
N PHE A 19 6.35 9.55 -29.38
CA PHE A 19 5.41 10.61 -29.77
C PHE A 19 6.10 11.86 -30.32
N GLU A 20 7.28 12.21 -29.77
CA GLU A 20 8.08 13.34 -30.25
C GLU A 20 8.69 13.10 -31.64
N SER A 21 8.99 11.84 -31.96
CA SER A 21 9.56 11.42 -33.24
C SER A 21 8.53 11.14 -34.34
N ASP A 22 7.24 11.34 -34.07
CA ASP A 22 6.16 10.93 -34.96
C ASP A 22 5.91 11.91 -36.14
N ASN A 23 5.49 11.38 -37.28
CA ASN A 23 5.38 12.13 -38.54
C ASN A 23 4.12 13.03 -38.57
N GLU A 24 4.33 14.34 -38.75
CA GLU A 24 3.28 15.37 -38.82
C GLU A 24 2.19 15.06 -39.86
N SER A 25 2.56 14.49 -41.01
CA SER A 25 1.65 14.31 -42.15
C SER A 25 0.46 13.39 -41.85
N VAL A 26 0.62 12.44 -40.92
CA VAL A 26 -0.45 11.50 -40.53
C VAL A 26 -1.56 12.22 -39.76
N TYR A 27 -1.20 13.22 -38.96
CA TYR A 27 -2.15 14.00 -38.17
C TYR A 27 -2.96 14.94 -39.06
N GLU A 28 -2.30 15.55 -40.05
CA GLU A 28 -2.93 16.39 -41.08
C GLU A 28 -3.93 15.59 -41.93
N GLU A 29 -3.56 14.38 -42.37
CA GLU A 29 -4.46 13.47 -43.13
C GLU A 29 -5.70 13.06 -42.33
N LEU A 30 -5.58 12.95 -41.01
CA LEU A 30 -6.68 12.61 -40.11
C LEU A 30 -7.51 13.83 -39.68
N GLY A 31 -7.08 15.05 -40.04
CA GLY A 31 -7.75 16.29 -39.65
C GLY A 31 -7.67 16.58 -38.15
N VAL A 32 -6.62 16.10 -37.47
CA VAL A 32 -6.43 16.25 -36.02
C VAL A 32 -5.16 17.05 -35.76
N SER A 33 -5.20 17.97 -34.79
CA SER A 33 -3.99 18.65 -34.34
C SER A 33 -3.06 17.65 -33.65
N LYS A 34 -1.83 17.51 -34.15
CA LYS A 34 -0.78 16.69 -33.52
C LYS A 34 -0.55 17.12 -32.08
N ASP A 35 -0.37 18.41 -31.83
CA ASP A 35 -0.11 18.95 -30.48
C ASP A 35 -1.22 18.60 -29.49
N GLU A 36 -2.49 18.76 -29.89
CA GLU A 36 -3.62 18.41 -29.02
C GLU A 36 -3.70 16.90 -28.78
N TYR A 37 -3.52 16.09 -29.83
CA TYR A 37 -3.54 14.64 -29.73
C TYR A 37 -2.42 14.13 -28.82
N LEU A 38 -1.18 14.60 -29.04
CA LEU A 38 -0.02 14.20 -28.25
C LEU A 38 -0.19 14.61 -26.79
N LYS A 39 -0.66 15.83 -26.52
CA LYS A 39 -0.96 16.31 -25.16
C LYS A 39 -1.98 15.41 -24.45
N ASP A 40 -3.04 15.00 -25.14
CA ASP A 40 -4.06 14.12 -24.58
C ASP A 40 -3.55 12.70 -24.30
N LYS A 41 -2.76 12.13 -25.22
CA LYS A 41 -2.13 10.81 -25.01
C LYS A 41 -1.11 10.83 -23.88
N LEU A 42 -0.28 11.86 -23.80
CA LEU A 42 0.66 12.05 -22.69
C LEU A 42 -0.05 12.18 -21.34
N ASN A 43 -1.16 12.93 -21.28
CA ASN A 43 -1.97 13.03 -20.08
C ASN A 43 -2.61 11.70 -19.69
N MET A 44 -3.07 10.90 -20.66
CA MET A 44 -3.60 9.56 -20.42
C MET A 44 -2.52 8.64 -19.83
N ILE A 45 -1.31 8.64 -20.40
CA ILE A 45 -0.18 7.83 -19.92
C ILE A 45 0.22 8.22 -18.49
N LYS A 46 0.29 9.52 -18.19
CA LYS A 46 0.53 10.01 -16.81
C LYS A 46 -0.55 9.53 -15.84
N ARG A 47 -1.82 9.57 -16.23
CA ARG A 47 -2.93 9.03 -15.41
C ARG A 47 -2.79 7.53 -15.18
N LEU A 48 -2.39 6.76 -16.18
CA LEU A 48 -2.14 5.31 -16.04
C LEU A 48 -0.99 5.02 -15.08
N LYS A 49 0.12 5.78 -15.16
CA LYS A 49 1.22 5.70 -14.18
C LYS A 49 0.74 5.95 -12.76
N MET A 50 -0.03 7.02 -12.53
CA MET A 50 -0.57 7.36 -11.21
C MET A 50 -1.51 6.27 -10.68
N LYS A 51 -2.39 5.70 -11.52
CA LYS A 51 -3.24 4.57 -11.14
C LYS A 51 -2.42 3.33 -10.79
N SER A 52 -1.38 3.03 -11.55
CA SER A 52 -0.51 1.89 -11.26
C SER A 52 0.26 2.07 -9.95
N LEU A 53 0.73 3.27 -9.65
CA LEU A 53 1.39 3.58 -8.38
C LEU A 53 0.40 3.45 -7.21
N ALA A 54 -0.82 3.98 -7.36
CA ALA A 54 -1.87 3.83 -6.36
C ALA A 54 -2.21 2.35 -6.11
N GLN A 55 -2.30 1.53 -7.17
CA GLN A 55 -2.54 0.09 -7.04
C GLN A 55 -1.38 -0.63 -6.35
N LEU A 56 -0.13 -0.31 -6.72
CA LEU A 56 1.05 -0.88 -6.06
C LEU A 56 1.10 -0.51 -4.57
N ASN A 57 0.74 0.72 -4.23
CA ASN A 57 0.68 1.16 -2.84
C ASN A 57 -0.47 0.50 -2.09
N LYS A 58 -1.64 0.29 -2.73
CA LYS A 58 -2.73 -0.48 -2.15
C LYS A 58 -2.30 -1.91 -1.83
N THR A 59 -1.64 -2.60 -2.76
CA THR A 59 -1.12 -3.95 -2.53
C THR A 59 -0.06 -3.98 -1.43
N LYS A 60 0.84 -2.98 -1.38
CA LYS A 60 1.80 -2.86 -0.27
C LYS A 60 1.10 -2.67 1.08
N ASN A 61 0.06 -1.85 1.13
CA ASN A 61 -0.69 -1.61 2.36
C ASN A 61 -1.46 -2.87 2.78
N GLU A 62 -2.02 -3.61 1.85
CA GLU A 62 -2.66 -4.91 2.11
C GLU A 62 -1.64 -5.96 2.59
N GLU A 63 -0.43 -6.01 2.00
CA GLU A 63 0.66 -6.88 2.45
C GLU A 63 1.11 -6.52 3.87
N MET A 64 1.28 -5.23 4.18
CA MET A 64 1.63 -4.76 5.52
C MET A 64 0.53 -5.09 6.54
N LEU A 65 -0.74 -4.90 6.17
CA LEU A 65 -1.88 -5.24 7.03
C LEU A 65 -1.92 -6.74 7.33
N GLU A 66 -1.63 -7.59 6.34
CA GLU A 66 -1.56 -9.03 6.54
C GLU A 66 -0.38 -9.43 7.45
N ILE A 67 0.77 -8.77 7.34
CA ILE A 67 1.91 -8.97 8.25
C ILE A 67 1.55 -8.59 9.69
N ALA A 68 0.92 -7.43 9.89
CA ALA A 68 0.47 -7.00 11.21
C ALA A 68 -0.55 -7.99 11.81
N LEU A 69 -1.53 -8.44 11.00
CA LEU A 69 -2.50 -9.46 11.39
C LEU A 69 -1.83 -10.76 11.85
N GLN A 70 -0.85 -11.26 11.08
CA GLN A 70 -0.12 -12.48 11.43
C GLN A 70 0.63 -12.35 12.75
N LYS A 71 1.28 -11.19 12.98
CA LYS A 71 1.98 -10.92 14.25
C LYS A 71 1.04 -10.86 15.44
N VAL A 72 -0.07 -10.14 15.31
CA VAL A 72 -1.11 -10.06 16.34
C VAL A 72 -1.65 -11.45 16.67
N GLN A 73 -1.99 -12.26 15.65
CA GLN A 73 -2.46 -13.64 15.84
C GLN A 73 -1.39 -14.53 16.50
N SER A 74 -0.12 -14.37 16.14
CA SER A 74 1.00 -15.08 16.77
C SER A 74 1.11 -14.76 18.27
N ILE A 75 1.02 -13.48 18.64
CA ILE A 75 1.09 -13.04 20.03
C ILE A 75 -0.12 -13.54 20.84
N ILE A 76 -1.33 -13.47 20.27
CA ILE A 76 -2.54 -14.01 20.90
C ILE A 76 -2.42 -15.53 21.13
N ALA A 77 -1.85 -16.26 20.17
CA ALA A 77 -1.63 -17.69 20.27
C ALA A 77 -0.43 -18.05 21.17
N SER A 78 0.42 -17.09 21.53
CA SER A 78 1.60 -17.31 22.37
C SER A 78 1.20 -17.63 23.81
N ALA A 79 2.07 -18.35 24.52
CA ALA A 79 1.90 -18.61 25.95
C ALA A 79 2.42 -17.47 26.84
N SER A 80 2.89 -16.35 26.26
CA SER A 80 3.45 -15.23 27.01
C SER A 80 2.36 -14.21 27.34
N ASP A 81 1.91 -14.20 28.59
CA ASP A 81 0.96 -13.19 29.08
C ASP A 81 1.54 -11.77 28.97
N LYS A 82 2.87 -11.62 29.07
CA LYS A 82 3.54 -10.31 28.93
C LYS A 82 3.44 -9.75 27.51
N LEU A 83 3.57 -10.58 26.48
CA LEU A 83 3.37 -10.15 25.09
C LEU A 83 1.91 -9.78 24.82
N LYS A 84 0.96 -10.54 25.40
CA LYS A 84 -0.46 -10.24 25.30
C LYS A 84 -0.82 -8.92 25.96
N GLU A 85 -0.34 -8.68 27.18
CA GLU A 85 -0.54 -7.39 27.87
C GLU A 85 0.10 -6.22 27.10
N GLY A 86 1.29 -6.42 26.53
CA GLY A 86 1.95 -5.43 25.69
C GLY A 86 1.15 -5.08 24.43
N LEU A 87 0.59 -6.09 23.75
CA LEU A 87 -0.30 -5.92 22.61
C LEU A 87 -1.59 -5.17 22.99
N GLU A 88 -2.21 -5.51 24.12
CA GLU A 88 -3.39 -4.78 24.61
C GLU A 88 -3.06 -3.31 24.90
N GLY A 89 -1.90 -3.03 25.50
CA GLY A 89 -1.41 -1.69 25.77
C GLY A 89 -1.19 -0.86 24.50
N LEU A 90 -0.61 -1.47 23.45
CA LEU A 90 -0.43 -0.83 22.15
C LEU A 90 -1.75 -0.42 21.51
N ILE A 91 -2.69 -1.37 21.45
CA ILE A 91 -4.00 -1.11 20.84
C ILE A 91 -4.77 -0.06 21.65
N ARG A 92 -4.63 -0.03 22.99
CA ARG A 92 -5.27 1.00 23.84
C ARG A 92 -4.74 2.39 23.53
N THR A 93 -3.44 2.48 23.27
CA THR A 93 -2.77 3.75 22.99
C THR A 93 -3.20 4.30 21.64
N GLN A 94 -3.28 3.43 20.62
CA GLN A 94 -3.62 3.86 19.27
C GLN A 94 -5.13 3.94 19.01
N SER A 95 -5.96 3.16 19.72
CA SER A 95 -7.43 3.18 19.58
C SER A 95 -8.14 3.31 20.95
N PRO A 96 -8.15 4.51 21.57
CA PRO A 96 -8.71 4.71 22.91
C PRO A 96 -10.23 4.51 23.00
N GLN A 97 -10.92 4.58 21.86
CA GLN A 97 -12.38 4.42 21.77
C GLN A 97 -12.80 2.94 21.67
N PHE A 98 -11.85 2.04 21.40
CA PHE A 98 -12.13 0.62 21.27
C PHE A 98 -12.46 0.03 22.64
N GLN A 99 -13.69 -0.49 22.78
CA GLN A 99 -14.06 -1.25 23.96
C GLN A 99 -13.44 -2.65 23.84
N PHE A 100 -12.35 -2.88 24.58
CA PHE A 100 -11.66 -4.17 24.64
C PHE A 100 -12.61 -5.26 25.15
N ARG A 101 -13.31 -5.91 24.23
CA ARG A 101 -13.66 -7.32 24.40
C ARG A 101 -12.36 -8.08 24.19
N ASN A 102 -12.00 -8.98 25.11
CA ASN A 102 -10.76 -9.77 25.09
C ASN A 102 -10.26 -9.96 23.65
N ILE A 103 -9.09 -9.39 23.31
CA ILE A 103 -8.55 -9.42 21.94
C ILE A 103 -8.46 -10.86 21.42
N GLU A 104 -8.26 -11.81 22.33
CA GLU A 104 -8.28 -13.26 22.08
C GLU A 104 -9.61 -13.80 21.51
N LYS A 105 -10.70 -13.03 21.58
CA LYS A 105 -12.03 -13.38 21.07
C LYS A 105 -12.36 -12.70 19.75
N LEU A 106 -11.53 -11.80 19.27
CA LEU A 106 -11.71 -11.14 17.98
C LEU A 106 -11.37 -12.14 16.87
N ASP A 107 -12.21 -12.20 15.85
CA ASP A 107 -11.90 -13.00 14.68
C ASP A 107 -10.93 -12.26 13.73
N LYS A 108 -10.55 -12.92 12.64
CA LYS A 108 -9.60 -12.33 11.69
C LYS A 108 -10.14 -11.05 11.06
N ASP A 109 -11.44 -10.97 10.81
CA ASP A 109 -12.04 -9.82 10.13
C ASP A 109 -12.16 -8.63 11.10
N ASP A 110 -12.52 -8.89 12.36
CA ASP A 110 -12.50 -7.88 13.44
C ASP A 110 -11.10 -7.29 13.63
N LEU A 111 -10.05 -8.14 13.68
CA LEU A 111 -8.66 -7.71 13.81
C LEU A 111 -8.20 -6.91 12.57
N LYS A 112 -8.69 -7.28 11.39
CA LYS A 112 -8.35 -6.60 10.15
C LYS A 112 -8.94 -5.19 10.10
N GLU A 113 -10.20 -5.05 10.52
CA GLU A 113 -10.87 -3.76 10.64
C GLU A 113 -10.15 -2.87 11.65
N LEU A 114 -9.87 -3.40 12.85
CA LEU A 114 -9.11 -2.71 13.90
C LEU A 114 -7.75 -2.20 13.40
N LEU A 115 -6.98 -3.05 12.73
CA LEU A 115 -5.65 -2.69 12.23
C LEU A 115 -5.70 -1.79 11.00
N SER A 116 -6.80 -1.77 10.24
CA SER A 116 -6.95 -0.90 9.08
C SER A 116 -7.15 0.58 9.42
N ASP A 117 -7.66 0.85 10.63
CA ASP A 117 -7.85 2.20 11.17
C ASP A 117 -6.59 2.77 11.83
N LEU A 118 -5.54 1.95 11.99
CA LEU A 118 -4.32 2.28 12.71
C LEU A 118 -3.14 2.42 11.74
N ASP A 119 -2.08 3.12 12.15
CA ASP A 119 -0.86 3.21 11.34
C ASP A 119 -0.11 1.88 11.41
N VAL A 120 -0.41 1.00 10.44
CA VAL A 120 0.10 -0.38 10.35
C VAL A 120 1.62 -0.45 10.45
N ILE A 121 2.35 0.57 10.01
CA ILE A 121 3.82 0.60 10.08
C ILE A 121 4.27 0.76 11.53
N GLU A 122 3.70 1.72 12.26
CA GLU A 122 4.02 1.93 13.68
C GLU A 122 3.66 0.68 14.51
N ILE A 123 2.54 0.04 14.19
CA ILE A 123 2.14 -1.21 14.87
C ILE A 123 3.19 -2.29 14.65
N ILE A 124 3.64 -2.54 13.41
CA ILE A 124 4.64 -3.58 13.15
C ILE A 124 5.94 -3.30 13.90
N GLU A 125 6.42 -2.05 13.89
CA GLU A 125 7.65 -1.66 14.59
C GLU A 125 7.53 -1.84 16.11
N ASP A 126 6.39 -1.50 16.70
CA ASP A 126 6.17 -1.66 18.14
C ASP A 126 5.95 -3.12 18.55
N LEU A 127 5.34 -3.93 17.68
CA LEU A 127 5.24 -5.39 17.88
C LEU A 127 6.62 -6.06 17.81
N ASP A 128 7.50 -5.62 16.91
CA ASP A 128 8.88 -6.12 16.83
C ASP A 128 9.66 -5.80 18.12
N LYS A 129 9.50 -4.59 18.67
CA LYS A 129 10.12 -4.21 19.96
C LYS A 129 9.59 -5.05 21.12
N LEU A 130 8.30 -5.40 21.12
CA LEU A 130 7.71 -6.26 22.14
C LEU A 130 8.27 -7.68 22.08
N GLU A 131 8.38 -8.27 20.90
CA GLU A 131 8.96 -9.61 20.71
C GLU A 131 10.44 -9.66 21.10
N ASP A 132 11.22 -8.61 20.83
CA ASP A 132 12.63 -8.54 21.23
C ASP A 132 12.83 -8.28 22.72
N ALA A 133 11.85 -7.69 23.42
CA ALA A 133 11.87 -7.49 24.86
C ALA A 133 11.44 -8.74 25.68
N ASP A 134 11.03 -9.81 25.01
CA ASP A 134 10.63 -11.09 25.63
C ASP A 134 11.62 -12.25 25.36
N LYS A 135 12.69 -12.00 24.60
CA LYS A 135 13.87 -12.89 24.46
C LYS A 135 14.89 -12.66 25.57
#